data_AF-A0A915ENB5-F1
#
_entry.id   AF-A0A915ENB5-F1
#
_cell.length_a   1.000
_cell.length_b   1.000
_cell.length_c   1.000
_cell.angle_alpha   90.00
_cell.angle_beta   90.00
_cell.angle_gamma   90.00
#
_symmetry.space_group_name_H-M   'P 1'
#
loop_
_entity.id
_entity.type
_entity.pdbx_description
1 polymer ?
#
loop_
_entity_poly.entity_id
_entity_poly.type
_entity_poly.pdbx_seq_one_letter_code
_entity_poly.pdbx_strand_id
1 'polypeptide(L)'
;MDRHLITETVERVQEDYAALVRAKNEYSQYLNRLKSFNSQHEDNLMSVNRWLSELERSITHTGLNPVDTEARLAQLLQLKQSTVESQHKLDKFKQTAQQLVDATAGTEAHEQMQVEQQGQLNQVYKRYEALSNRIDEGVNSARAEITEKEDSAESKLLSVQPLPLNQTELNDLKYEDQLKRSELTSKAKTLDDLSQLLRRMRLTSPTLNQLEEKGIEDSLNSTQQRFNKLNTTVNGLSHNLLDLISSLDQFHSKQSEMGVEQASLTEAIANLETTDQKALAEVEDRLAKLVNDDWPALEKYAKRVGILVYLIKNWA
;
A
#
# COMPACT_ATOMS: atom_id res chain seq x y z
N MET A 1 -26.71 83.72 -50.58
CA MET A 1 -26.20 82.52 -49.88
C MET A 1 -26.57 81.33 -50.75
N ASP A 2 -25.58 80.58 -51.21
CA ASP A 2 -25.76 79.59 -52.27
C ASP A 2 -26.47 78.34 -51.72
N ARG A 3 -27.64 78.01 -52.28
CA ARG A 3 -28.50 76.92 -51.79
C ARG A 3 -27.81 75.56 -51.88
N HIS A 4 -26.89 75.42 -52.86
CA HIS A 4 -26.08 74.22 -53.04
C HIS A 4 -25.12 73.97 -51.87
N LEU A 5 -24.43 75.02 -51.40
CA LEU A 5 -23.50 74.94 -50.27
C LEU A 5 -24.21 74.55 -48.96
N ILE A 6 -25.44 75.02 -48.78
CA ILE A 6 -26.25 74.67 -47.60
C ILE A 6 -26.64 73.19 -47.65
N THR A 7 -27.10 72.70 -48.79
CA THR A 7 -27.48 71.28 -48.97
C THR A 7 -26.28 70.35 -48.74
N GLU A 8 -25.14 70.65 -49.35
CA GLU A 8 -23.90 69.86 -49.18
C GLU A 8 -23.41 69.82 -47.72
N THR A 9 -23.50 70.96 -47.02
CA THR A 9 -23.15 71.03 -45.59
C THR A 9 -24.11 70.20 -44.73
N VAL A 10 -25.41 70.24 -45.03
CA VAL A 10 -26.42 69.47 -44.30
C VAL A 10 -26.22 67.97 -44.52
N GLU A 11 -25.95 67.54 -45.75
CA GLU A 11 -25.66 66.13 -46.08
C GLU A 11 -24.42 65.64 -45.33
N ARG A 12 -23.32 66.41 -45.33
CA ARG A 12 -22.10 66.05 -44.57
C ARG A 12 -22.36 65.92 -43.07
N VAL A 13 -23.09 66.87 -42.47
CA VAL A 13 -23.43 66.81 -41.04
C VAL A 13 -24.31 65.60 -40.72
N GLN A 14 -25.22 65.22 -41.62
CA GLN A 14 -26.04 64.02 -41.46
C GLN A 14 -25.20 62.74 -41.53
N GLU A 15 -24.23 62.67 -42.43
CA GLU A 15 -23.27 61.57 -42.54
C GLU A 15 -22.39 61.46 -41.29
N ASP A 16 -21.82 62.57 -40.83
CA ASP A 16 -20.99 62.64 -39.61
C ASP A 16 -21.81 62.21 -38.38
N TYR A 17 -23.06 62.66 -38.27
CA TYR A 17 -23.96 62.25 -37.19
C TYR A 17 -24.28 60.75 -37.26
N ALA A 18 -24.57 60.22 -38.45
CA ALA A 18 -24.82 58.79 -38.63
C ALA A 18 -23.59 57.95 -38.27
N ALA A 19 -22.38 58.39 -38.63
CA ALA A 19 -21.12 57.76 -38.27
C ALA A 19 -20.91 57.77 -36.74
N LEU A 20 -21.18 58.90 -36.08
CA LEU A 20 -21.08 59.02 -34.63
C LEU A 20 -22.06 58.08 -33.90
N VAL A 21 -23.30 57.96 -34.40
CA VAL A 21 -24.30 57.02 -33.83
C VAL A 21 -23.85 55.57 -34.00
N ARG A 22 -23.26 55.20 -35.14
CA ARG A 22 -22.70 53.85 -35.36
C ARG A 22 -21.55 53.58 -34.39
N ALA A 23 -20.58 54.50 -34.30
CA ALA A 23 -19.45 54.38 -33.38
C ALA A 23 -19.89 54.26 -31.92
N LYS A 24 -20.90 55.04 -31.50
CA LYS A 24 -21.51 54.92 -30.16
C LYS A 24 -22.08 53.51 -29.92
N ASN A 25 -22.81 52.96 -30.88
CA ASN A 25 -23.41 51.64 -30.76
C ASN A 25 -22.35 50.53 -30.69
N GLU A 26 -21.30 50.62 -31.52
CA GLU A 26 -20.15 49.71 -31.48
C GLU A 26 -19.43 49.76 -30.14
N TYR A 27 -19.18 50.96 -29.61
CA TYR A 27 -18.58 51.15 -28.30
C TYR A 27 -19.46 50.56 -27.18
N SER A 28 -20.77 50.76 -27.23
CA SER A 28 -21.70 50.18 -26.26
C SER A 28 -21.70 48.64 -26.31
N GLN A 29 -21.61 48.04 -27.50
CA GLN A 29 -21.53 46.58 -27.65
C GLN A 29 -20.20 46.05 -27.12
N TYR A 30 -19.09 46.73 -27.42
CA TYR A 30 -17.77 46.43 -26.89
C TYR A 30 -17.76 46.44 -25.36
N LEU A 31 -18.28 47.50 -24.73
CA LEU A 31 -18.36 47.59 -23.27
C LEU A 31 -19.19 46.46 -22.65
N ASN A 32 -20.30 46.07 -23.29
CA ASN A 32 -21.12 44.95 -22.80
C ASN A 32 -20.38 43.61 -22.89
N ARG A 33 -19.61 43.39 -23.97
CA ARG A 33 -18.76 42.18 -24.10
C ARG A 33 -17.67 42.16 -23.05
N LEU A 34 -16.98 43.28 -22.82
CA LEU A 34 -15.92 43.39 -21.82
C LEU A 34 -16.46 43.10 -20.41
N LYS A 35 -17.64 43.63 -20.06
CA LYS A 35 -18.33 43.31 -18.80
C LYS A 35 -18.64 41.82 -18.66
N SER A 36 -19.11 41.19 -19.74
CA SER A 36 -19.38 39.74 -19.75
C SER A 36 -18.11 38.92 -19.53
N PHE A 37 -17.00 39.26 -20.20
CA PHE A 37 -15.72 38.58 -19.99
C PHE A 37 -15.18 38.78 -18.58
N ASN A 38 -15.26 39.99 -18.04
CA ASN A 38 -14.83 40.27 -16.68
C ASN A 38 -15.63 39.46 -15.65
N SER A 39 -16.96 39.40 -15.78
CA SER A 39 -17.81 38.60 -14.88
C SER A 39 -17.45 37.11 -14.94
N GLN A 40 -17.25 36.54 -16.13
CA GLN A 40 -16.85 35.14 -16.28
C GLN A 40 -15.46 34.87 -15.70
N HIS A 41 -14.54 35.81 -15.89
CA HIS A 41 -13.20 35.74 -15.32
C HIS A 41 -13.23 35.74 -13.79
N GLU A 42 -13.97 36.66 -13.17
CA GLU A 42 -14.13 36.74 -11.70
C GLU A 42 -14.75 35.45 -11.14
N ASP A 43 -15.78 34.90 -11.78
CA ASP A 43 -16.41 33.64 -11.37
C ASP A 43 -15.43 32.46 -11.43
N ASN A 44 -14.63 32.36 -12.50
CA ASN A 44 -13.63 31.30 -12.63
C ASN A 44 -12.49 31.46 -11.62
N LEU A 45 -12.03 32.69 -11.38
CA LEU A 45 -11.00 32.99 -10.38
C LEU A 45 -11.49 32.61 -8.97
N MET A 46 -12.72 32.99 -8.60
CA MET A 46 -13.33 32.59 -7.32
C MET A 46 -13.47 31.08 -7.20
N SER A 47 -13.89 30.41 -8.28
CA SER A 47 -14.05 28.95 -8.34
C SER A 47 -12.71 28.22 -8.11
N VAL A 48 -11.65 28.63 -8.81
CA VAL A 48 -10.30 28.08 -8.65
C VAL A 48 -9.76 28.34 -7.25
N ASN A 49 -9.89 29.57 -6.73
CA ASN A 49 -9.43 29.89 -5.38
C ASN A 49 -10.13 29.10 -4.30
N ARG A 50 -11.45 28.89 -4.42
CA ARG A 50 -12.22 28.04 -3.50
C ARG A 50 -11.74 26.60 -3.56
N TRP A 51 -11.53 26.06 -4.76
CA TRP A 51 -11.04 24.70 -4.95
C TRP A 51 -9.64 24.50 -4.36
N LEU A 52 -8.69 25.41 -4.63
CA LEU A 52 -7.33 25.32 -4.06
C LEU A 52 -7.33 25.42 -2.53
N SER A 53 -8.17 26.29 -1.97
CA SER A 53 -8.33 26.39 -0.51
C SER A 53 -8.93 25.13 0.11
N GLU A 54 -9.85 24.47 -0.58
CA GLU A 54 -10.41 23.20 -0.11
C GLU A 54 -9.36 22.09 -0.18
N LEU A 55 -8.60 22.03 -1.27
CA LEU A 55 -7.50 21.07 -1.44
C LEU A 55 -6.44 21.24 -0.34
N GLU A 56 -6.06 22.47 -0.02
CA GLU A 56 -5.16 22.79 1.10
C GLU A 56 -5.66 22.27 2.44
N ARG A 57 -6.95 22.47 2.73
CA ARG A 57 -7.57 21.97 3.95
C ARG A 57 -7.57 20.45 3.98
N SER A 58 -7.94 19.79 2.89
CA SER A 58 -7.95 18.34 2.82
C SER A 58 -6.55 17.74 3.02
N ILE A 59 -5.52 18.28 2.35
CA ILE A 59 -4.12 17.85 2.53
C ILE A 59 -3.69 17.99 4.00
N THR A 60 -4.01 19.13 4.61
CA THR A 60 -3.65 19.41 6.01
C THR A 60 -4.39 18.48 6.97
N HIS A 61 -5.66 18.20 6.71
CA HIS A 61 -6.48 17.29 7.52
C HIS A 61 -5.96 15.85 7.45
N THR A 62 -5.62 15.36 6.26
CA THR A 62 -5.05 14.02 6.06
C THR A 62 -3.68 13.87 6.73
N GLY A 63 -2.91 14.96 6.85
CA GLY A 63 -1.61 14.95 7.56
C GLY A 63 -1.71 15.00 9.09
N LEU A 64 -2.77 15.59 9.65
CA LEU A 64 -2.92 15.78 11.10
C LEU A 64 -3.68 14.65 11.79
N ASN A 65 -4.53 13.91 11.07
CA ASN A 65 -5.31 12.85 11.70
C ASN A 65 -4.44 11.62 12.00
N PRO A 66 -4.49 11.09 13.22
CA PRO A 66 -3.89 9.80 13.56
C PRO A 66 -4.77 8.68 13.00
N VAL A 67 -4.74 8.51 11.68
CA VAL A 67 -5.36 7.36 10.99
C VAL A 67 -4.27 6.38 10.62
N ASP A 68 -4.64 5.11 10.49
CA ASP A 68 -3.80 4.07 9.94
C ASP A 68 -3.19 4.46 8.58
N THR A 69 -1.96 4.01 8.33
CA THR A 69 -1.14 4.46 7.19
C THR A 69 -1.81 4.12 5.85
N GLU A 70 -2.45 2.95 5.77
CA GLU A 70 -3.19 2.45 4.60
C GLU A 70 -4.39 3.34 4.28
N ALA A 71 -5.16 3.73 5.30
CA ALA A 71 -6.30 4.63 5.13
C ALA A 71 -5.85 6.06 4.76
N ARG A 72 -4.71 6.52 5.30
CA ARG A 72 -4.09 7.79 4.91
C ARG A 72 -3.65 7.77 3.44
N LEU A 73 -3.04 6.67 2.98
CA LEU A 73 -2.66 6.49 1.58
C LEU A 73 -3.89 6.53 0.66
N ALA A 74 -4.98 5.85 1.03
CA ALA A 74 -6.22 5.87 0.25
C ALA A 74 -6.81 7.29 0.09
N GLN A 75 -6.81 8.08 1.18
CA GLN A 75 -7.25 9.48 1.12
C GLN A 75 -6.35 10.34 0.22
N LEU A 76 -5.03 10.17 0.30
CA LEU A 76 -4.09 10.91 -0.55
C LEU A 76 -4.25 10.56 -2.04
N LEU A 77 -4.48 9.29 -2.37
CA LEU A 77 -4.77 8.86 -3.74
C LEU A 77 -6.09 9.43 -4.26
N GLN A 78 -7.12 9.50 -3.40
CA GLN A 78 -8.38 10.15 -3.75
C GLN A 78 -8.21 11.65 -4.00
N LEU A 79 -7.40 12.35 -3.18
CA LEU A 79 -7.06 13.75 -3.40
C LEU A 79 -6.29 13.96 -4.70
N LYS A 80 -5.33 13.08 -5.00
CA LYS A 80 -4.60 13.10 -6.27
C LYS A 80 -5.55 12.96 -7.47
N GLN A 81 -6.46 12.00 -7.42
CA GLN A 81 -7.46 11.80 -8.48
C GLN A 81 -8.37 13.03 -8.63
N SER A 82 -8.91 13.54 -7.52
CA SER A 82 -9.79 14.73 -7.54
C SER A 82 -9.07 15.97 -8.08
N THR A 83 -7.76 16.09 -7.83
CA THR A 83 -6.89 17.15 -8.37
C THR A 83 -6.78 17.06 -9.89
N VAL A 84 -6.56 15.85 -10.43
CA VAL A 84 -6.52 15.60 -11.89
C VAL A 84 -7.88 15.91 -12.52
N GLU A 85 -8.98 15.43 -11.94
CA GLU A 85 -10.33 15.68 -12.44
C GLU A 85 -10.69 17.17 -12.44
N SER A 86 -10.19 17.93 -11.46
CA SER A 86 -10.44 19.36 -11.31
C SER A 86 -9.50 20.26 -12.12
N GLN A 87 -8.54 19.71 -12.86
CA GLN A 87 -7.57 20.47 -13.64
C GLN A 87 -8.24 21.42 -14.65
N HIS A 88 -9.37 21.01 -15.21
CA HIS A 88 -10.16 21.82 -16.15
C HIS A 88 -10.59 23.19 -15.59
N LYS A 89 -10.61 23.38 -14.26
CA LYS A 89 -10.90 24.68 -13.64
C LYS A 89 -9.77 25.68 -13.88
N LEU A 90 -8.52 25.22 -13.83
CA LEU A 90 -7.35 26.03 -14.17
C LEU A 90 -7.36 26.41 -15.65
N ASP A 91 -7.70 25.45 -16.52
CA ASP A 91 -7.79 25.69 -17.96
C ASP A 91 -8.86 26.74 -18.30
N LYS A 92 -10.04 26.64 -17.67
CA LYS A 92 -11.11 27.65 -17.82
C LYS A 92 -10.68 29.03 -17.34
N PHE A 93 -10.03 29.11 -16.17
CA PHE A 93 -9.51 30.37 -15.65
C PHE A 93 -8.50 31.00 -16.61
N LYS A 94 -7.51 30.22 -17.07
CA LYS A 94 -6.53 30.64 -18.07
C LYS A 94 -7.19 31.12 -19.37
N GLN A 95 -8.20 30.40 -19.86
CA GLN A 95 -8.94 30.78 -21.05
C GLN A 95 -9.64 32.13 -20.87
N THR A 96 -10.35 32.34 -19.76
CA THR A 96 -11.05 33.61 -19.51
C THR A 96 -10.11 34.77 -19.23
N ALA A 97 -8.96 34.52 -18.61
CA ALA A 97 -7.91 35.52 -18.42
C ALA A 97 -7.36 35.99 -19.77
N GLN A 98 -7.09 35.06 -20.69
CA GLN A 98 -6.66 35.39 -22.05
C GLN A 98 -7.74 36.16 -22.82
N GLN A 99 -9.01 35.74 -22.74
CA GLN A 99 -10.12 36.45 -23.38
C GLN A 99 -10.25 37.90 -22.90
N LEU A 100 -10.01 38.15 -21.61
CA LEU A 100 -10.03 39.50 -21.04
C LEU A 100 -8.85 40.35 -21.56
N VAL A 101 -7.65 39.77 -21.65
CA VAL A 101 -6.47 40.43 -22.25
C VAL A 101 -6.72 40.76 -23.72
N ASP A 102 -7.19 39.78 -24.50
CA ASP A 102 -7.49 39.96 -25.93
C ASP A 102 -8.59 41.00 -26.14
N ALA A 103 -9.61 41.03 -25.26
CA ALA A 103 -10.68 42.02 -25.34
C ALA A 103 -10.20 43.45 -25.10
N THR A 104 -9.06 43.65 -24.42
CA THR A 104 -8.48 44.99 -24.19
C THR A 104 -7.44 45.37 -25.24
N ALA A 105 -7.15 44.51 -26.22
CA ALA A 105 -6.17 44.78 -27.26
C ALA A 105 -6.51 46.06 -28.04
N GLY A 106 -5.51 46.91 -28.27
CA GLY A 106 -5.68 48.20 -28.93
C GLY A 106 -6.19 49.32 -28.02
N THR A 107 -6.33 49.07 -26.71
CA THR A 107 -6.60 50.10 -25.70
C THR A 107 -5.38 50.38 -24.85
N GLU A 108 -5.32 51.56 -24.21
CA GLU A 108 -4.26 51.93 -23.25
C GLU A 108 -4.20 50.98 -22.03
N ALA A 109 -5.30 50.28 -21.73
CA ALA A 109 -5.39 49.34 -20.61
C ALA A 109 -4.79 47.95 -20.91
N HIS A 110 -4.41 47.66 -22.17
CA HIS A 110 -3.99 46.32 -22.58
C HIS A 110 -2.76 45.82 -21.82
N GLU A 111 -1.69 46.63 -21.77
CA GLU A 111 -0.43 46.24 -21.11
C GLU A 111 -0.64 45.99 -19.62
N GLN A 112 -1.41 46.87 -18.96
CA GLN A 112 -1.75 46.70 -17.55
C GLN A 112 -2.54 45.41 -17.31
N MET A 113 -3.57 45.15 -18.13
CA MET A 113 -4.39 43.94 -18.04
C MET A 113 -3.52 42.69 -18.25
N GLN A 114 -2.63 42.70 -19.25
CA GLN A 114 -1.73 41.59 -19.52
C GLN A 114 -0.82 41.26 -18.33
N VAL A 115 -0.20 42.28 -17.73
CA VAL A 115 0.68 42.10 -16.56
C VAL A 115 -0.11 41.57 -15.35
N GLU A 116 -1.28 42.13 -15.09
CA GLU A 116 -2.14 41.70 -13.98
C GLU A 116 -2.58 40.24 -14.14
N GLN A 117 -3.11 39.88 -15.30
CA GLN A 117 -3.59 38.52 -15.56
C GLN A 117 -2.45 37.49 -15.54
N GLN A 118 -1.28 37.83 -16.08
CA GLN A 118 -0.12 36.97 -16.00
C GLN A 118 0.35 36.78 -14.54
N GLY A 119 0.30 37.84 -13.73
CA GLY A 119 0.60 37.78 -12.30
C GLY A 119 -0.34 36.84 -11.55
N GLN A 120 -1.65 36.97 -11.78
CA GLN A 120 -2.66 36.12 -11.15
C GLN A 120 -2.51 34.65 -11.57
N LEU A 121 -2.32 34.37 -12.86
CA LEU A 121 -2.04 33.02 -13.37
C LEU A 121 -0.83 32.41 -12.69
N ASN A 122 0.29 33.14 -12.62
CA ASN A 122 1.51 32.66 -12.00
C ASN A 122 1.29 32.32 -10.51
N GLN A 123 0.53 33.12 -9.76
CA GLN A 123 0.22 32.83 -8.35
C GLN A 123 -0.63 31.57 -8.19
N VAL A 124 -1.67 31.43 -9.01
CA VAL A 124 -2.56 30.26 -9.00
C VAL A 124 -1.81 28.98 -9.36
N TYR A 125 -1.00 29.00 -10.42
CA TYR A 125 -0.21 27.83 -10.83
C TYR A 125 0.85 27.45 -9.80
N LYS A 126 1.56 28.42 -9.21
CA LYS A 126 2.51 28.14 -8.12
C LYS A 126 1.84 27.47 -6.92
N ARG A 127 0.66 27.96 -6.53
CA ARG A 127 -0.12 27.38 -5.43
C ARG A 127 -0.56 25.95 -5.78
N TYR A 128 -1.11 25.74 -6.97
CA TYR A 128 -1.48 24.41 -7.46
C TYR A 128 -0.29 23.43 -7.44
N GLU A 129 0.85 23.83 -7.99
CA GLU A 129 2.04 22.98 -8.11
C GLU A 129 2.59 22.60 -6.73
N ALA A 130 2.64 23.56 -5.80
CA ALA A 130 3.02 23.28 -4.41
C ALA A 130 2.08 22.28 -3.73
N LEU A 131 0.77 22.33 -3.99
CA LEU A 131 -0.19 21.38 -3.42
C LEU A 131 -0.09 20.01 -4.07
N SER A 132 0.09 19.94 -5.39
CA SER A 132 0.31 18.69 -6.11
C SER A 132 1.56 17.98 -5.58
N ASN A 133 2.67 18.71 -5.42
CA ASN A 133 3.91 18.16 -4.89
C ASN A 133 3.73 17.61 -3.46
N ARG A 134 3.00 18.33 -2.59
CA ARG A 134 2.70 17.85 -1.23
C ARG A 134 1.87 16.57 -1.23
N ILE A 135 0.92 16.42 -2.17
CA ILE A 135 0.16 15.18 -2.32
C ILE A 135 1.08 14.04 -2.72
N ASP A 136 1.94 14.25 -3.73
CA ASP A 136 2.87 13.23 -4.22
C ASP A 136 3.90 12.81 -3.15
N GLU A 137 4.46 13.76 -2.42
CA GLU A 137 5.34 13.50 -1.27
C GLU A 137 4.61 12.68 -0.20
N GLY A 138 3.36 13.03 0.12
CA GLY A 138 2.54 12.29 1.07
C GLY A 138 2.28 10.86 0.64
N VAL A 139 1.96 10.64 -0.65
CA VAL A 139 1.74 9.30 -1.21
C VAL A 139 3.02 8.46 -1.12
N ASN A 140 4.16 9.03 -1.49
CA ASN A 140 5.45 8.34 -1.45
C ASN A 140 5.86 7.99 -0.01
N SER A 141 5.67 8.92 0.93
CA SER A 141 5.95 8.70 2.35
C SER A 141 5.08 7.58 2.93
N ALA A 142 3.76 7.62 2.69
CA ALA A 142 2.86 6.59 3.18
C ALA A 142 3.15 5.20 2.58
N ARG A 143 3.56 5.13 1.30
CA ARG A 143 4.03 3.88 0.68
C ARG A 143 5.29 3.35 1.35
N ALA A 144 6.27 4.22 1.60
CA ALA A 144 7.51 3.82 2.27
C ALA A 144 7.25 3.28 3.69
N GLU A 145 6.38 3.92 4.46
CA GLU A 145 5.98 3.44 5.80
C GLU A 145 5.31 2.05 5.75
N ILE A 146 4.45 1.79 4.75
CA ILE A 146 3.84 0.46 4.58
C ILE A 146 4.92 -0.59 4.28
N THR A 147 5.85 -0.29 3.37
CA THR A 147 6.95 -1.20 3.05
C THR A 147 7.82 -1.48 4.28
N GLU A 148 8.13 -0.46 5.08
CA GLU A 148 8.90 -0.64 6.32
C GLU A 148 8.16 -1.51 7.36
N LYS A 149 6.83 -1.30 7.52
CA LYS A 149 6.00 -2.14 8.38
C LYS A 149 6.00 -3.60 7.92
N GLU A 150 5.90 -3.84 6.61
CA GLU A 150 5.93 -5.18 6.01
C GLU A 150 7.29 -5.85 6.22
N ASP A 151 8.39 -5.14 5.97
CA ASP A 151 9.76 -5.62 6.19
C ASP A 151 10.00 -5.96 7.67
N SER A 152 9.51 -5.12 8.58
CA SER A 152 9.56 -5.38 10.02
C SER A 152 8.77 -6.63 10.40
N ALA A 153 7.57 -6.81 9.85
CA ALA A 153 6.76 -8.00 10.10
C ALA A 153 7.42 -9.28 9.56
N GLU A 154 8.02 -9.23 8.37
CA GLU A 154 8.80 -10.32 7.79
C GLU A 154 10.00 -10.68 8.69
N SER A 155 10.75 -9.67 9.18
CA SER A 155 11.89 -9.90 10.09
C SER A 155 11.48 -10.53 11.42
N LYS A 156 10.30 -10.16 11.97
CA LYS A 156 9.76 -10.77 13.18
C LYS A 156 9.33 -12.22 12.95
N LEU A 157 8.74 -12.52 11.80
CA LEU A 157 8.39 -13.89 11.41
C LEU A 157 9.62 -14.79 11.27
N LEU A 158 10.75 -14.23 10.84
CA LEU A 158 12.02 -14.94 10.69
C LEU A 158 12.87 -14.95 11.98
N SER A 159 12.45 -14.24 13.03
CA SER A 159 13.20 -14.19 14.29
C SER A 159 13.10 -15.52 15.05
N VAL A 160 14.25 -16.00 15.56
CA VAL A 160 14.35 -17.25 16.31
C VAL A 160 13.61 -17.11 17.65
N GLN A 161 12.42 -17.70 17.75
CA GLN A 161 11.75 -17.84 19.04
C GLN A 161 12.43 -18.93 19.89
N PRO A 162 12.50 -18.75 21.23
CA PRO A 162 12.99 -19.79 22.11
C PRO A 162 12.09 -21.02 21.99
N LEU A 163 12.67 -22.15 21.55
CA LEU A 163 11.93 -23.38 21.33
C LEU A 163 11.66 -24.08 22.67
N PRO A 164 10.38 -24.19 23.10
CA PRO A 164 10.06 -24.93 24.30
C PRO A 164 10.28 -26.43 24.07
N LEU A 165 10.81 -27.13 25.07
CA LEU A 165 11.03 -28.58 25.03
C LEU A 165 9.93 -29.37 25.78
N ASN A 166 8.88 -28.69 26.23
CA ASN A 166 7.75 -29.36 26.85
C ASN A 166 6.65 -29.61 25.81
N GLN A 167 5.93 -30.72 25.99
CA GLN A 167 4.96 -31.19 25.01
C GLN A 167 3.74 -30.25 24.88
N THR A 168 3.35 -29.58 25.98
CA THR A 168 2.20 -28.68 26.00
C THR A 168 2.48 -27.40 25.22
N GLU A 169 3.60 -26.71 25.49
CA GLU A 169 3.99 -25.48 24.80
C GLU A 169 4.40 -25.76 23.35
N LEU A 170 4.94 -26.94 23.02
CA LEU A 170 5.17 -27.34 21.61
C LEU A 170 3.85 -27.51 20.85
N ASN A 171 2.80 -28.02 21.49
CA ASN A 171 1.48 -28.09 20.89
C ASN A 171 0.84 -26.70 20.75
N ASP A 172 1.03 -25.80 21.71
CA ASP A 172 0.60 -24.40 21.58
C ASP A 172 1.30 -23.69 20.42
N LEU A 173 2.61 -23.90 20.28
CA LEU A 173 3.41 -23.37 19.15
C LEU A 173 2.91 -23.93 17.80
N LYS A 174 2.49 -25.20 17.78
CA LYS A 174 1.89 -25.84 16.59
C LYS A 174 0.55 -25.19 16.22
N TYR A 175 -0.31 -24.86 17.18
CA TYR A 175 -1.56 -24.15 16.90
C TYR A 175 -1.30 -22.74 16.38
N GLU A 176 -0.33 -22.03 16.95
CA GLU A 176 0.07 -20.70 16.48
C GLU A 176 0.65 -20.75 15.04
N ASP A 177 1.49 -21.74 14.75
CA ASP A 177 2.02 -21.98 13.40
C ASP A 177 0.89 -22.31 12.40
N GLN A 178 -0.06 -23.16 12.78
CA GLN A 178 -1.22 -23.47 11.94
C GLN A 178 -2.05 -22.23 11.60
N LEU A 179 -2.28 -21.35 12.58
CA LEU A 179 -2.98 -20.09 12.37
C LEU A 179 -2.23 -19.20 11.39
N LYS A 180 -0.93 -18.98 11.59
CA LYS A 180 -0.06 -18.20 10.68
C LYS A 180 -0.06 -18.76 9.26
N ARG A 181 -0.04 -20.09 9.10
CA ARG A 181 -0.12 -20.76 7.79
C ARG A 181 -1.47 -20.55 7.11
N SER A 182 -2.56 -20.54 7.88
CA SER A 182 -3.90 -20.26 7.33
C SER A 182 -3.99 -18.82 6.81
N GLU A 183 -3.41 -17.86 7.54
CA GLU A 183 -3.32 -16.46 7.11
C GLU A 183 -2.44 -16.29 5.87
N LEU A 184 -1.27 -16.95 5.83
CA LEU A 184 -0.41 -16.97 4.65
C LEU A 184 -1.16 -17.56 3.44
N THR A 185 -1.87 -18.67 3.61
CA THR A 185 -2.64 -19.27 2.51
C THR A 185 -3.72 -18.31 1.98
N SER A 186 -4.38 -17.58 2.88
CA SER A 186 -5.33 -16.52 2.51
C SER A 186 -4.65 -15.39 1.72
N LYS A 187 -3.50 -14.89 2.19
CA LYS A 187 -2.71 -13.85 1.51
C LYS A 187 -2.21 -14.31 0.13
N ALA A 188 -1.78 -15.56 0.00
CA ALA A 188 -1.37 -16.16 -1.26
C ALA A 188 -2.50 -16.10 -2.30
N LYS A 189 -3.72 -16.42 -1.87
CA LYS A 189 -4.91 -16.36 -2.71
C LYS A 189 -5.22 -14.92 -3.13
N THR A 190 -5.17 -13.96 -2.20
CA THR A 190 -5.40 -12.55 -2.56
C THR A 190 -4.39 -12.03 -3.58
N LEU A 191 -3.14 -12.50 -3.50
CA LEU A 191 -2.08 -12.09 -4.42
C LEU A 191 -2.26 -12.73 -5.81
N ASP A 192 -2.74 -13.96 -5.88
CA ASP A 192 -3.17 -14.59 -7.14
C ASP A 192 -4.39 -13.88 -7.76
N ASP A 193 -5.40 -13.55 -6.95
CA ASP A 193 -6.60 -12.82 -7.39
C ASP A 193 -6.23 -11.44 -7.96
N LEU A 194 -5.31 -10.71 -7.30
CA LEU A 194 -4.77 -9.44 -7.80
C LEU A 194 -4.01 -9.60 -9.11
N SER A 195 -3.19 -10.66 -9.23
CA SER A 195 -2.47 -10.98 -10.47
C SER A 195 -3.41 -11.28 -11.63
N GLN A 196 -4.48 -12.02 -11.37
CA GLN A 196 -5.52 -12.29 -12.36
C GLN A 196 -6.29 -11.03 -12.74
N LEU A 197 -6.60 -10.16 -11.78
CA LEU A 197 -7.30 -8.91 -12.02
C LEU A 197 -6.45 -7.96 -12.88
N LEU A 198 -5.16 -7.83 -12.60
CA LEU A 198 -4.24 -7.02 -13.40
C LEU A 198 -4.15 -7.53 -14.85
N ARG A 199 -4.05 -8.86 -15.04
CA ARG A 199 -4.11 -9.48 -16.38
C ARG A 199 -5.43 -9.20 -17.10
N ARG A 200 -6.56 -9.21 -16.40
CA ARG A 200 -7.87 -8.89 -16.98
C ARG A 200 -7.97 -7.42 -17.39
N MET A 201 -7.51 -6.49 -16.55
CA MET A 201 -7.52 -5.06 -16.87
C MET A 201 -6.71 -4.74 -18.13
N ARG A 202 -5.57 -5.41 -18.31
CA ARG A 202 -4.74 -5.30 -19.52
C ARG A 202 -5.47 -5.70 -20.80
N LEU A 203 -6.37 -6.68 -20.72
CA LEU A 203 -7.16 -7.15 -21.86
C LEU A 203 -8.35 -6.22 -22.16
N THR A 204 -8.86 -5.50 -21.16
CA THR A 204 -10.09 -4.71 -21.29
C THR A 204 -9.86 -3.20 -21.44
N SER A 205 -8.69 -2.66 -21.10
CA SER A 205 -8.41 -1.22 -21.20
C SER A 205 -6.98 -0.92 -21.68
N PRO A 206 -6.76 -0.66 -22.99
CA PRO A 206 -5.44 -0.33 -23.54
C PRO A 206 -4.98 1.12 -23.25
N THR A 207 -5.69 1.88 -22.42
CA THR A 207 -5.44 3.31 -22.14
C THR A 207 -4.69 3.59 -20.84
N LEU A 208 -4.29 2.58 -20.06
CA LEU A 208 -3.40 2.80 -18.92
C LEU A 208 -1.99 3.18 -19.43
N ASN A 209 -1.37 4.19 -18.81
CA ASN A 209 0.01 4.55 -19.09
C ASN A 209 0.92 3.31 -18.92
N GLN A 210 1.57 2.87 -19.99
CA GLN A 210 2.43 1.68 -20.01
C GLN A 210 3.52 1.70 -18.92
N LEU A 211 3.94 2.89 -18.48
CA LEU A 211 4.89 3.11 -17.40
C LEU A 211 4.32 2.79 -16.01
N GLU A 212 3.06 3.14 -15.74
CA GLU A 212 2.40 2.84 -14.45
C GLU A 212 2.04 1.35 -14.37
N GLU A 213 1.58 0.75 -15.47
CA GLU A 213 1.30 -0.69 -15.56
C GLU A 213 2.55 -1.53 -15.29
N LYS A 214 3.68 -1.16 -15.90
CA LYS A 214 4.97 -1.83 -15.66
C LYS A 214 5.42 -1.70 -14.20
N GLY A 215 5.26 -0.53 -13.59
CA GLY A 215 5.60 -0.32 -12.19
C GLY A 215 4.76 -1.18 -11.23
N ILE A 216 3.46 -1.35 -11.52
CA ILE A 216 2.59 -2.24 -10.73
C ILE A 216 2.97 -3.71 -10.95
N GLU A 217 3.30 -4.11 -12.18
CA GLU A 217 3.72 -5.47 -12.50
C GLU A 217 5.05 -5.85 -11.83
N ASP A 218 6.04 -4.96 -11.88
CA ASP A 218 7.33 -5.16 -11.21
C ASP A 218 7.17 -5.28 -9.69
N SER A 219 6.30 -4.44 -9.10
CA SER A 219 5.97 -4.49 -7.67
C SER A 219 5.27 -5.80 -7.30
N LEU A 220 4.27 -6.22 -8.07
CA LEU A 220 3.52 -7.46 -7.82
C LEU A 220 4.41 -8.69 -7.92
N ASN A 221 5.28 -8.75 -8.94
CA ASN A 221 6.24 -9.84 -9.11
C ASN A 221 7.24 -9.90 -7.96
N SER A 222 7.76 -8.76 -7.51
CA SER A 222 8.66 -8.67 -6.35
C SER A 222 7.96 -9.18 -5.08
N THR A 223 6.74 -8.71 -4.80
CA THR A 223 5.95 -9.17 -3.65
C THR A 223 5.66 -10.66 -3.73
N GLN A 224 5.34 -11.20 -4.90
CA GLN A 224 5.11 -12.64 -5.09
C GLN A 224 6.38 -13.46 -4.81
N GLN A 225 7.54 -13.00 -5.27
CA GLN A 225 8.81 -13.67 -5.00
C GLN A 225 9.15 -13.68 -3.50
N ARG A 226 9.01 -12.54 -2.82
CA ARG A 226 9.22 -12.44 -1.37
C ARG A 226 8.26 -13.34 -0.61
N PHE A 227 6.98 -13.30 -0.98
CA PHE A 227 5.94 -14.13 -0.38
C PHE A 227 6.21 -15.62 -0.56
N ASN A 228 6.62 -16.06 -1.76
CA ASN A 228 6.97 -17.45 -2.02
C ASN A 228 8.15 -17.91 -1.16
N LYS A 229 9.19 -17.07 -1.03
CA LYS A 229 10.34 -17.35 -0.17
C LYS A 229 9.90 -17.51 1.30
N LEU A 230 9.13 -16.56 1.82
CA LEU A 230 8.61 -16.62 3.19
C LEU A 230 7.75 -17.88 3.41
N ASN A 231 6.87 -18.20 2.47
CA ASN A 231 6.02 -19.40 2.54
C ASN A 231 6.85 -20.69 2.54
N THR A 232 7.92 -20.78 1.73
CA THR A 232 8.82 -21.94 1.77
C THR A 232 9.53 -22.09 3.11
N THR A 233 9.99 -20.98 3.69
CA THR A 233 10.66 -20.98 5.01
C THR A 233 9.71 -21.42 6.12
N VAL A 234 8.50 -20.84 6.19
CA VAL A 234 7.50 -21.19 7.20
C VAL A 234 7.07 -22.65 7.09
N ASN A 235 6.86 -23.17 5.89
CA ASN A 235 6.53 -24.58 5.71
C ASN A 235 7.68 -25.52 6.14
N GLY A 236 8.94 -25.12 5.91
CA GLY A 236 10.11 -25.86 6.40
C GLY A 236 10.14 -25.92 7.94
N LEU A 237 9.97 -24.78 8.60
CA LEU A 237 9.92 -24.69 10.07
C LEU A 237 8.76 -25.53 10.65
N SER A 238 7.58 -25.45 10.05
CA SER A 238 6.40 -26.22 10.44
C SER A 238 6.65 -27.73 10.36
N HIS A 239 7.31 -28.19 9.30
CA HIS A 239 7.67 -29.59 9.14
C HIS A 239 8.64 -30.04 10.24
N ASN A 240 9.69 -29.25 10.52
CA ASN A 240 10.63 -29.56 11.59
C ASN A 240 9.97 -29.56 12.98
N LEU A 241 9.01 -28.66 13.23
CA LEU A 241 8.25 -28.61 14.48
C LEU A 241 7.40 -29.88 14.66
N LEU A 242 6.70 -30.31 13.60
CA LEU A 242 5.92 -31.55 13.63
C LEU A 242 6.80 -32.78 13.88
N ASP A 243 7.97 -32.82 13.22
CA ASP A 243 8.97 -33.86 13.42
C ASP A 243 9.53 -33.86 14.84
N LEU A 244 9.72 -32.68 15.44
CA LEU A 244 10.18 -32.54 16.82
C LEU A 244 9.12 -33.07 17.79
N ILE A 245 7.86 -32.65 17.63
CA ILE A 245 6.73 -33.12 18.45
C ILE A 245 6.64 -34.66 18.38
N SER A 246 6.68 -35.22 17.17
CA SER A 246 6.62 -36.67 16.99
C SER A 246 7.81 -37.40 17.60
N SER A 247 9.02 -36.84 17.47
CA SER A 247 10.23 -37.42 18.06
C SER A 247 10.21 -37.34 19.59
N LEU A 248 9.65 -36.27 20.16
CA LEU A 248 9.49 -36.09 21.60
C LEU A 248 8.44 -37.07 22.17
N ASP A 249 7.32 -37.26 21.47
CA ASP A 249 6.31 -38.26 21.84
C ASP A 249 6.89 -39.68 21.84
N GLN A 250 7.67 -40.03 20.80
CA GLN A 250 8.35 -41.32 20.72
C GLN A 250 9.37 -41.50 21.85
N PHE A 251 10.13 -40.45 22.15
CA PHE A 251 11.09 -40.45 23.27
C PHE A 251 10.37 -40.66 24.61
N HIS A 252 9.31 -39.89 24.90
CA HIS A 252 8.56 -40.01 26.14
C HIS A 252 7.83 -41.34 26.29
N SER A 253 7.22 -41.85 25.21
CA SER A 253 6.60 -43.19 25.21
C SER A 253 7.63 -44.25 25.56
N LYS A 254 8.80 -44.21 24.91
CA LYS A 254 9.84 -45.22 25.14
C LYS A 254 10.47 -45.09 26.52
N GLN A 255 10.66 -43.86 27.01
CA GLN A 255 11.15 -43.60 28.37
C GLN A 255 10.17 -44.15 29.42
N SER A 256 8.86 -44.00 29.20
CA SER A 256 7.83 -44.53 30.09
C SER A 256 7.81 -46.06 30.10
N GLU A 257 7.83 -46.71 28.92
CA GLU A 257 7.95 -48.17 28.80
C GLU A 257 9.17 -48.71 29.54
N MET A 258 10.34 -48.09 29.33
CA MET A 258 11.57 -48.48 30.02
C MET A 258 11.48 -48.25 31.54
N GLY A 259 10.83 -47.18 31.98
CA GLY A 259 10.61 -46.93 33.41
C GLY A 259 9.73 -47.97 34.08
N VAL A 260 8.65 -48.40 33.40
CA VAL A 260 7.78 -49.49 33.87
C VAL A 260 8.54 -50.81 33.91
N GLU A 261 9.31 -51.12 32.86
CA GLU A 261 10.10 -52.35 32.80
C GLU A 261 11.21 -52.36 33.85
N GLN A 262 11.88 -51.23 34.08
CA GLN A 262 12.86 -51.07 35.15
C GLN A 262 12.23 -51.28 36.54
N ALA A 263 11.04 -50.73 36.79
CA ALA A 263 10.32 -50.94 38.04
C ALA A 263 9.94 -52.43 38.23
N SER A 264 9.43 -53.07 37.18
CA SER A 264 9.11 -54.50 37.18
C SER A 264 10.34 -55.38 37.41
N LEU A 265 11.47 -55.08 36.78
CA LEU A 265 12.73 -55.78 36.99
C LEU A 265 13.26 -55.58 38.40
N THR A 266 13.16 -54.36 38.95
CA THR A 266 13.56 -54.08 40.33
C THR A 266 12.75 -54.92 41.32
N GLU A 267 11.44 -55.05 41.09
CA GLU A 267 10.56 -55.90 41.91
C GLU A 267 10.87 -57.40 41.73
N ALA A 268 11.11 -57.85 40.50
CA ALA A 268 11.49 -59.23 40.21
C ALA A 268 12.83 -59.61 40.87
N ILE A 269 13.81 -58.72 40.85
CA ILE A 269 15.10 -58.88 41.55
C ILE A 269 14.91 -58.89 43.06
N ALA A 270 14.03 -58.03 43.61
CA ALA A 270 13.77 -57.99 45.05
C ALA A 270 13.10 -59.28 45.57
N ASN A 271 12.30 -59.94 44.74
CA ASN A 271 11.56 -61.17 45.08
C ASN A 271 12.28 -62.46 44.64
N LEU A 272 13.51 -62.37 44.13
CA LEU A 272 14.26 -63.48 43.56
C LEU A 272 14.84 -64.37 44.67
N GLU A 273 14.38 -65.62 44.73
CA GLU A 273 14.99 -66.63 45.61
C GLU A 273 16.28 -67.18 44.97
N THR A 274 17.35 -67.32 45.77
CA THR A 274 18.70 -67.71 45.28
C THR A 274 18.78 -69.10 44.65
N THR A 275 17.72 -69.90 44.76
CA THR A 275 17.60 -71.25 44.20
C THR A 275 16.82 -71.32 42.90
N ASP A 276 16.12 -70.27 42.47
CA ASP A 276 15.32 -70.27 41.24
C ASP A 276 16.14 -69.79 40.03
N GLN A 277 16.91 -70.73 39.45
CA GLN A 277 17.71 -70.48 38.25
C GLN A 277 16.89 -70.07 37.02
N LYS A 278 15.61 -70.45 36.98
CA LYS A 278 14.74 -70.12 35.84
C LYS A 278 14.29 -68.67 35.90
N ALA A 279 13.90 -68.19 37.08
CA ALA A 279 13.59 -66.79 37.32
C ALA A 279 14.81 -65.89 37.10
N LEU A 280 16.01 -66.35 37.49
CA LEU A 280 17.26 -65.61 37.25
C LEU A 280 17.55 -65.45 35.75
N ALA A 281 17.43 -66.53 34.97
CA ALA A 281 17.64 -66.47 33.51
C ALA A 281 16.61 -65.56 32.80
N GLU A 282 15.38 -65.50 33.29
CA GLU A 282 14.34 -64.59 32.76
C GLU A 282 14.66 -63.11 33.05
N VAL A 283 15.19 -62.80 34.24
CA VAL A 283 15.64 -61.45 34.60
C VAL A 283 16.87 -61.05 33.77
N GLU A 284 17.82 -61.96 33.55
CA GLU A 284 18.98 -61.71 32.68
C GLU A 284 18.59 -61.42 31.22
N ASP A 285 17.65 -62.18 30.65
CA ASP A 285 17.17 -61.97 29.28
C ASP A 285 16.43 -60.62 29.13
N ARG A 286 15.59 -60.27 30.10
CA ARG A 286 14.89 -58.98 30.14
C ARG A 286 15.86 -57.80 30.32
N LEU A 287 16.88 -57.93 31.17
CA LEU A 287 17.96 -56.94 31.31
C LEU A 287 18.76 -56.79 30.01
N ALA A 288 19.10 -57.90 29.37
CA ALA A 288 19.81 -57.90 28.09
C ALA A 288 19.00 -57.19 27.01
N LYS A 289 17.68 -57.40 26.93
CA LYS A 289 16.79 -56.69 26.02
C LYS A 289 16.76 -55.18 26.30
N LEU A 290 16.67 -54.79 27.58
CA LEU A 290 16.62 -53.37 27.97
C LEU A 290 17.91 -52.63 27.60
N VAL A 291 19.06 -53.29 27.77
CA VAL A 291 20.39 -52.73 27.47
C VAL A 291 20.69 -52.75 25.97
N ASN A 292 20.37 -53.83 25.26
CA ASN A 292 20.81 -54.03 23.88
C ASN A 292 19.82 -53.49 22.84
N ASP A 293 18.53 -53.41 23.15
CA ASP A 293 17.49 -52.99 22.20
C ASP A 293 16.88 -51.64 22.59
N ASP A 294 16.36 -51.55 23.81
CA ASP A 294 15.55 -50.39 24.22
C ASP A 294 16.39 -49.13 24.47
N TRP A 295 17.56 -49.28 25.10
CA TRP A 295 18.47 -48.16 25.36
C TRP A 295 19.04 -47.51 24.08
N PRO A 296 19.57 -48.26 23.10
CA PRO A 296 20.00 -47.67 21.82
C PRO A 296 18.85 -47.01 21.04
N ALA A 297 17.63 -47.55 21.13
CA ALA A 297 16.46 -46.93 20.52
C ALA A 297 16.14 -45.57 21.16
N LEU A 298 16.19 -45.47 22.49
CA LEU A 298 15.99 -44.22 23.22
C LEU A 298 17.09 -43.18 22.88
N GLU A 299 18.34 -43.61 22.79
CA GLU A 299 19.47 -42.74 22.41
C GLU A 299 19.30 -42.19 20.98
N LYS A 300 18.78 -43.00 20.06
CA LYS A 300 18.48 -42.57 18.69
C LYS A 300 17.42 -41.46 18.67
N TYR A 301 16.35 -41.58 19.46
CA TYR A 301 15.34 -40.54 19.56
C TYR A 301 15.89 -39.26 20.20
N ALA A 302 16.70 -39.38 21.25
CA ALA A 302 17.35 -38.23 21.90
C ALA A 302 18.28 -37.47 20.92
N LYS A 303 19.07 -38.19 20.11
CA LYS A 303 19.90 -37.58 19.05
C LYS A 303 19.05 -36.87 18.00
N ARG A 304 17.94 -37.47 17.58
CA ARG A 304 17.02 -36.85 16.60
C ARG A 304 16.39 -35.56 17.14
N VAL A 305 15.92 -35.57 18.39
CA VAL A 305 15.43 -34.37 19.08
C VAL A 305 16.51 -33.29 19.11
N GLY A 306 17.75 -33.63 19.47
CA GLY A 306 18.87 -32.68 19.47
C GLY A 306 19.15 -32.04 18.11
N ILE A 307 19.11 -32.84 17.03
CA ILE A 307 19.27 -32.34 15.66
C ILE A 307 18.13 -31.41 15.27
N LEU A 308 16.88 -31.77 15.56
CA LEU A 308 15.71 -30.97 15.20
C LEU A 308 15.68 -29.64 15.95
N VAL A 309 16.04 -29.64 17.23
CA VAL A 309 16.20 -28.41 18.02
C VAL A 309 17.28 -27.51 17.43
N TYR A 310 18.41 -28.08 17.00
CA TYR A 310 19.47 -27.33 16.34
C TYR A 310 19.01 -26.73 15.01
N LEU A 311 18.31 -27.52 14.18
CA LEU A 311 17.80 -27.06 12.89
C LEU A 311 16.79 -25.93 13.07
N ILE A 312 15.87 -26.03 14.02
CA ILE A 312 14.86 -24.99 14.28
C ILE A 312 15.52 -23.70 14.83
N LYS A 313 16.52 -23.82 15.69
CA LYS A 313 17.21 -22.65 16.28
C LYS A 313 18.12 -21.90 15.31
N ASN A 314 18.66 -22.56 14.28
CA ASN A 314 19.65 -21.97 13.38
C ASN A 314 19.10 -21.71 11.95
N TRP A 315 17.77 -21.68 11.79
CA TRP A 315 17.16 -21.52 10.46
C TRP A 315 16.83 -20.06 10.06
N ALA A 316 17.24 -19.07 10.87
CA ALA A 316 17.07 -17.64 10.58
C ALA A 316 18.23 -17.08 9.75
#